data_AF-A0A835HTT6-F1
#
_entry.id   AF-A0A835HTT6-F1
#
_cell.length_a   1.000
_cell.length_b   1.000
_cell.length_c   1.000
_cell.angle_alpha   90.00
_cell.angle_beta   90.00
_cell.angle_gamma   90.00
#
_symmetry.space_group_name_H-M   'P 1'
#
loop_
_entity.id
_entity.type
_entity.pdbx_description
1 polymer ?
#
loop_
_entity_poly.entity_id
_entity_poly.type
_entity_poly.pdbx_seq_one_letter_code
_entity_poly.pdbx_strand_id
1 'polypeptide(L)'
;MLRQGNMGALKLALQKKGFALPRYSNSSKVAYVLQVAQPALHVILEAEREKVIAIKKGNAIALPFGVVTWWCNKDDAELVVLFLGTTFKAHKAGEFTDFFLTRTNSIFTGFSTELVDTAKTLVASQTGNGIVKLEEGATLTSAKGGGQRWHHIELFFVVSKIADNDGMEWFSIVTTPNPIFSHLAGKTSVWKALSPEVLQASFNVRPELEKQFTSKRLSDAIFFAPPK
;
A
#
# COMPACT_ATOMS: atom_id res chain seq x y z
N MET A 1 4.04 -2.87 -15.94
CA MET A 1 3.25 -1.95 -15.11
C MET A 1 3.98 -1.53 -13.83
N LEU A 2 4.04 -2.35 -12.77
CA LEU A 2 4.70 -1.97 -11.49
C LEU A 2 6.18 -1.57 -11.64
N ARG A 3 6.95 -2.38 -12.38
CA ARG A 3 8.36 -2.12 -12.69
C ARG A 3 8.61 -0.79 -13.42
N GLN A 4 7.74 -0.41 -14.36
CA GLN A 4 7.87 0.85 -15.12
C GLN A 4 7.67 2.07 -14.22
N GLY A 5 6.76 1.96 -13.24
CA GLY A 5 6.50 3.00 -12.26
C GLY A 5 7.50 3.10 -11.11
N ASN A 6 8.51 2.22 -11.04
CA ASN A 6 9.30 2.00 -9.84
C ASN A 6 8.43 1.80 -8.59
N MET A 7 7.36 1.03 -8.75
CA MET A 7 6.40 0.70 -7.70
C MET A 7 6.45 -0.78 -7.38
N GLY A 8 6.34 -1.13 -6.11
CA GLY A 8 6.15 -2.50 -5.65
C GLY A 8 4.77 -2.65 -5.00
N ALA A 9 4.24 -3.87 -5.08
CA ALA A 9 3.03 -4.26 -4.37
C ALA A 9 3.22 -5.65 -3.78
N LEU A 10 2.78 -5.85 -2.54
CA LEU A 10 2.82 -7.15 -1.86
C LEU A 10 1.56 -7.29 -1.00
N LYS A 11 0.90 -8.44 -1.05
CA LYS A 11 -0.20 -8.79 -0.16
C LYS A 11 0.30 -9.76 0.89
N LEU A 12 0.20 -9.38 2.17
CA LEU A 12 0.40 -10.28 3.30
C LEU A 12 -0.96 -10.77 3.77
N ALA A 13 -1.12 -12.08 3.84
CA ALA A 13 -2.27 -12.72 4.43
C ALA A 13 -1.79 -13.57 5.61
N LEU A 14 -2.11 -13.12 6.82
CA LEU A 14 -1.86 -13.87 8.03
C LEU A 14 -3.17 -14.49 8.48
N GLN A 15 -3.25 -15.80 8.30
CA GLN A 15 -4.24 -16.60 8.99
C GLN A 15 -4.10 -16.39 10.49
N LYS A 16 -5.11 -16.84 11.22
CA LYS A 16 -5.08 -17.05 12.66
C LYS A 16 -3.66 -17.41 13.17
N LYS A 17 -3.12 -16.81 14.25
CA LYS A 17 -1.71 -16.91 14.79
C LYS A 17 -0.60 -17.02 13.74
N GLY A 18 -0.83 -16.44 12.57
CA GLY A 18 0.22 -16.18 11.62
C GLY A 18 1.17 -15.14 12.22
N PHE A 19 2.45 -15.46 12.20
CA PHE A 19 3.53 -14.56 12.58
C PHE A 19 4.45 -14.35 11.38
N ALA A 20 4.42 -13.15 10.79
CA ALA A 20 5.40 -12.73 9.81
C ALA A 20 6.67 -12.30 10.56
N LEU A 21 7.75 -13.04 10.30
CA LEU A 21 9.02 -12.87 11.02
C LEU A 21 9.60 -11.46 10.86
N PRO A 22 10.42 -11.01 11.84
CA PRO A 22 11.15 -9.76 11.76
C PRO A 22 11.99 -9.66 10.49
N ARG A 23 11.72 -8.62 9.71
CA ARG A 23 12.40 -8.32 8.45
C ARG A 23 12.52 -6.83 8.23
N TYR A 24 13.53 -6.40 7.49
CA TYR A 24 13.59 -5.06 6.91
C TYR A 24 13.53 -5.14 5.38
N SER A 25 13.29 -4.00 4.73
CA SER A 25 13.15 -3.95 3.28
C SER A 25 13.95 -2.83 2.66
N ASN A 26 14.44 -3.06 1.43
CA ASN A 26 15.10 -2.04 0.61
C ASN A 26 14.13 -1.07 -0.08
N SER A 27 12.90 -0.95 0.41
CA SER A 27 11.86 -0.13 -0.20
C SER A 27 11.03 0.53 0.88
N SER A 28 10.80 1.84 0.74
CA SER A 28 9.82 2.56 1.54
C SER A 28 8.42 2.20 1.05
N LYS A 29 7.53 1.85 1.97
CA LYS A 29 6.18 1.35 1.65
C LYS A 29 5.16 1.80 2.68
N VAL A 30 3.90 1.77 2.30
CA VAL A 30 2.76 1.91 3.21
C VAL A 30 2.10 0.55 3.33
N ALA A 31 1.86 0.12 4.55
CA ALA A 31 1.06 -1.05 4.87
C ALA A 31 -0.39 -0.60 5.14
N TYR A 32 -1.30 -0.98 4.25
CA TYR A 32 -2.73 -0.71 4.34
C TYR A 32 -3.48 -1.96 4.82
N VAL A 33 -4.17 -1.86 5.96
CA VAL A 33 -4.90 -2.98 6.55
C VAL A 33 -6.25 -3.15 5.84
N LEU A 34 -6.35 -4.17 4.99
CA LEU A 34 -7.56 -4.48 4.23
C LEU A 34 -8.61 -5.20 5.07
N GLN A 35 -8.17 -6.08 5.98
CA GLN A 35 -9.05 -6.91 6.79
C GLN A 35 -8.36 -7.25 8.12
N VAL A 36 -9.10 -7.13 9.21
CA VAL A 36 -8.74 -7.64 10.54
C VAL A 36 -10.02 -7.71 11.38
N ALA A 37 -10.19 -8.74 12.23
CA ALA A 37 -11.39 -8.87 13.07
C ALA A 37 -11.32 -8.01 14.32
N GLN A 38 -10.19 -8.01 15.03
CA GLN A 38 -9.92 -7.15 16.18
C GLN A 38 -8.59 -6.41 15.99
N PRO A 39 -8.18 -5.50 16.89
CA PRO A 39 -6.91 -4.81 16.72
C PRO A 39 -5.71 -5.77 16.76
N ALA A 40 -5.12 -6.07 15.60
CA ALA A 40 -3.93 -6.91 15.53
C ALA A 40 -2.67 -6.15 15.94
N LEU A 41 -1.62 -6.88 16.35
CA LEU A 41 -0.41 -6.28 16.89
C LEU A 41 0.65 -6.14 15.80
N HIS A 42 0.98 -4.90 15.46
CA HIS A 42 2.09 -4.54 14.60
C HIS A 42 3.24 -4.01 15.45
N VAL A 43 4.48 -4.31 15.07
CA VAL A 43 5.65 -3.70 15.69
C VAL A 43 6.55 -3.06 14.68
N ILE A 44 6.94 -1.82 15.00
CA ILE A 44 7.97 -1.06 14.34
C ILE A 44 9.14 -0.97 15.32
N LEU A 45 10.31 -1.42 14.90
CA LEU A 45 11.56 -1.15 15.62
C LEU A 45 12.14 0.14 15.04
N GLU A 46 11.93 1.25 15.75
CA GLU A 46 12.58 2.53 15.47
C GLU A 46 13.83 2.60 16.34
N ALA A 47 15.02 2.48 15.71
CA ALA A 47 16.42 2.64 16.18
C ALA A 47 16.81 2.28 17.63
N GLU A 48 16.00 2.58 18.64
CA GLU A 48 16.28 2.39 20.06
C GLU A 48 15.14 1.69 20.84
N ARG A 49 13.91 1.60 20.29
CA ARG A 49 12.79 0.99 21.02
C ARG A 49 11.82 0.23 20.12
N GLU A 50 11.29 -0.85 20.69
CA GLU A 50 10.15 -1.56 20.13
C GLU A 50 8.87 -0.75 20.35
N LYS A 51 8.21 -0.35 19.26
CA LYS A 51 6.89 0.29 19.32
C LYS A 51 5.83 -0.65 18.80
N VAL A 52 4.94 -1.02 19.70
CA VAL A 52 3.83 -1.93 19.45
C VAL A 52 2.55 -1.13 19.19
N ILE A 53 1.91 -1.38 18.05
CA ILE A 53 0.76 -0.63 17.54
C ILE A 53 -0.39 -1.59 17.29
N ALA A 54 -1.56 -1.29 17.85
CA ALA A 54 -2.80 -1.98 17.55
C ALA A 54 -3.37 -1.46 16.21
N ILE A 55 -3.70 -2.37 15.28
CA ILE A 55 -4.12 -2.01 13.92
C ILE A 55 -5.57 -2.39 13.65
N LYS A 56 -6.34 -1.53 12.98
CA LYS A 56 -7.72 -1.79 12.52
C LYS A 56 -7.84 -1.68 10.99
N LYS A 57 -8.92 -2.23 10.42
CA LYS A 57 -9.23 -2.07 8.99
C LYS A 57 -9.18 -0.59 8.59
N GLY A 58 -8.53 -0.31 7.47
CA GLY A 58 -8.33 1.03 6.94
C GLY A 58 -7.11 1.78 7.51
N ASN A 59 -6.38 1.23 8.48
CA ASN A 59 -5.12 1.82 8.90
C ASN A 59 -4.09 1.78 7.77
N ALA A 60 -3.41 2.92 7.57
CA ALA A 60 -2.27 3.07 6.68
C ALA A 60 -1.04 3.40 7.53
N ILE A 61 -0.03 2.53 7.48
CA ILE A 61 1.18 2.63 8.30
C ILE A 61 2.37 2.87 7.38
N ALA A 62 3.07 3.99 7.59
CA ALA A 62 4.29 4.28 6.84
C ALA A 62 5.44 3.41 7.35
N LEU A 63 6.10 2.71 6.43
CA LEU A 63 7.26 1.86 6.68
C LEU A 63 8.46 2.43 5.90
N PRO A 64 9.33 3.21 6.56
CA PRO A 64 10.53 3.73 5.94
C PRO A 64 11.49 2.61 5.48
N PHE A 65 12.36 2.95 4.52
CA PHE A 65 13.45 2.08 4.07
C PHE A 65 14.28 1.57 5.26
N GLY A 66 14.56 0.25 5.27
CA GLY A 66 15.44 -0.37 6.27
C GLY A 66 14.82 -0.58 7.66
N VAL A 67 13.59 -0.11 7.90
CA VAL A 67 12.93 -0.33 9.19
C VAL A 67 12.56 -1.79 9.36
N VAL A 68 12.87 -2.34 10.53
CA VAL A 68 12.53 -3.72 10.89
C VAL A 68 11.09 -3.76 11.35
N THR A 69 10.32 -4.68 10.76
CA THR A 69 8.92 -4.91 11.09
C THR A 69 8.64 -6.40 11.27
N TRP A 70 7.69 -6.70 12.14
CA TRP A 70 7.06 -8.01 12.24
C TRP A 70 5.54 -7.86 12.38
N TRP A 71 4.81 -8.92 12.03
CA TRP A 71 3.34 -8.89 12.03
C TRP A 71 2.80 -10.14 12.72
N CYS A 72 1.84 -9.96 13.63
CA CYS A 72 1.18 -11.08 14.29
C CYS A 72 -0.34 -10.92 14.18
N ASN A 73 -1.02 -11.98 13.72
CA ASN A 73 -2.46 -12.07 13.80
C ASN A 73 -2.86 -12.86 15.05
N LYS A 74 -3.43 -12.22 16.06
CA LYS A 74 -3.90 -12.92 17.26
C LYS A 74 -5.34 -13.44 17.13
N ASP A 75 -6.06 -13.05 16.08
CA ASP A 75 -7.50 -13.23 15.97
C ASP A 75 -7.90 -14.42 15.13
N ASP A 76 -9.16 -14.82 15.30
CA ASP A 76 -9.80 -15.93 14.62
C ASP A 76 -9.98 -15.73 13.11
N ALA A 77 -10.10 -14.47 12.67
CA ALA A 77 -10.22 -14.12 11.27
C ALA A 77 -8.85 -13.84 10.63
N GLU A 78 -8.78 -13.95 9.30
CA GLU A 78 -7.58 -13.60 8.55
C GLU A 78 -7.28 -12.08 8.64
N LEU A 79 -6.02 -11.76 8.96
CA LEU A 79 -5.45 -10.43 8.80
C LEU A 79 -4.90 -10.30 7.37
N VAL A 80 -5.36 -9.30 6.64
CA VAL A 80 -4.89 -9.00 5.28
C VAL A 80 -4.32 -7.59 5.24
N VAL A 81 -3.05 -7.49 4.85
CA VAL A 81 -2.32 -6.23 4.73
C VAL A 81 -1.79 -6.09 3.32
N LEU A 82 -2.06 -4.95 2.70
CA LEU A 82 -1.55 -4.56 1.41
C LEU A 82 -0.36 -3.62 1.59
N PHE A 83 0.79 -4.00 1.07
CA PHE A 83 1.95 -3.14 0.97
C PHE A 83 2.04 -2.56 -0.42
N LEU A 84 2.15 -1.24 -0.49
CA LEU A 84 2.39 -0.50 -1.71
C LEU A 84 3.49 0.51 -1.44
N GLY A 85 4.43 0.69 -2.35
CA GLY A 85 5.61 1.50 -2.07
C GLY A 85 6.50 1.69 -3.28
N THR A 86 7.52 2.51 -3.10
CA THR A 86 8.47 2.81 -4.16
C THR A 86 9.63 1.82 -4.13
N THR A 87 10.04 1.37 -5.30
CA THR A 87 11.21 0.51 -5.51
C THR A 87 12.35 1.29 -6.16
N PHE A 88 12.32 2.62 -6.11
CA PHE A 88 13.35 3.48 -6.72
C PHE A 88 14.75 3.21 -6.16
N LYS A 89 14.84 2.87 -4.87
CA LYS A 89 16.08 2.48 -4.18
C LYS A 89 16.22 0.96 -4.02
N ALA A 90 15.32 0.17 -4.62
CA ALA A 90 15.36 -1.28 -4.50
C ALA A 90 16.41 -1.87 -5.45
N HIS A 91 16.92 -3.05 -5.10
CA HIS A 91 17.84 -3.80 -5.96
C HIS A 91 17.19 -4.21 -7.29
N LYS A 92 15.87 -4.42 -7.28
CA LYS A 92 15.07 -4.77 -8.46
C LYS A 92 13.87 -3.86 -8.56
N ALA A 93 13.78 -3.09 -9.66
CA ALA A 93 12.62 -2.26 -9.94
C ALA A 93 11.36 -3.13 -10.07
N GLY A 94 10.27 -2.73 -9.41
CA GLY A 94 9.01 -3.47 -9.39
C GLY A 94 8.88 -4.48 -8.25
N GLU A 95 9.95 -4.76 -7.50
CA GLU A 95 9.99 -5.81 -6.49
C GLU A 95 10.51 -5.29 -5.16
N PHE A 96 9.85 -5.66 -4.07
CA PHE A 96 10.42 -5.50 -2.75
C PHE A 96 11.41 -6.62 -2.47
N THR A 97 12.60 -6.28 -1.99
CA THR A 97 13.50 -7.27 -1.38
C THR A 97 13.38 -7.13 0.13
N ASP A 98 12.98 -8.22 0.78
CA ASP A 98 12.90 -8.31 2.23
C ASP A 98 14.09 -9.13 2.75
N PHE A 99 14.72 -8.64 3.81
CA PHE A 99 15.86 -9.25 4.48
C PHE A 99 15.41 -9.71 5.87
N PHE A 100 15.48 -11.00 6.13
CA PHE A 100 15.02 -11.57 7.39
C PHE A 100 16.13 -11.49 8.45
N LEU A 101 15.76 -11.23 9.71
CA LEU A 101 16.71 -11.23 10.82
C LEU A 101 16.88 -12.61 11.45
N THR A 102 15.94 -13.52 11.20
CA THR A 102 15.91 -14.85 11.83
C THR A 102 15.90 -15.96 10.78
N ARG A 103 16.44 -17.14 11.13
CA ARG A 103 16.40 -18.41 10.35
C ARG A 103 17.39 -18.55 9.19
N THR A 104 17.21 -19.58 8.36
CA THR A 104 18.11 -19.99 7.26
C THR A 104 18.27 -18.95 6.14
N ASN A 105 17.32 -18.02 6.00
CA ASN A 105 17.44 -16.87 5.08
C ASN A 105 17.77 -15.58 5.83
N SER A 106 18.30 -15.69 7.06
CA SER A 106 18.70 -14.51 7.82
C SER A 106 19.97 -13.89 7.27
N ILE A 107 20.16 -12.61 7.57
CA ILE A 107 21.43 -11.93 7.33
C ILE A 107 22.64 -12.64 7.98
N PHE A 108 22.41 -13.43 9.03
CA PHE A 108 23.46 -14.14 9.77
C PHE A 108 24.11 -15.27 8.97
N THR A 109 23.42 -15.83 7.97
CA THR A 109 24.00 -16.88 7.12
C THR A 109 25.04 -16.36 6.13
N GLY A 110 25.18 -15.03 6.00
CA GLY A 110 26.22 -14.39 5.18
C GLY A 110 27.57 -14.19 5.89
N PHE A 111 27.64 -14.44 7.20
CA PHE A 111 28.87 -14.26 7.98
C PHE A 111 29.59 -15.60 8.22
N SER A 112 30.90 -15.54 8.50
CA SER A 112 31.66 -16.73 8.90
C SER A 112 31.12 -17.29 10.22
N THR A 113 31.23 -18.61 10.39
CA THR A 113 30.76 -19.28 11.62
C THR A 113 31.49 -18.79 12.87
N GLU A 114 32.75 -18.37 12.73
CA GLU A 114 33.56 -17.80 13.81
C GLU A 114 32.98 -16.49 14.36
N LEU A 115 32.26 -15.71 13.53
CA LEU A 115 31.67 -14.43 13.92
C LEU A 115 30.26 -14.57 14.52
N VAL A 116 29.58 -15.71 14.30
CA VAL A 116 28.16 -15.93 14.62
C VAL A 116 27.98 -17.10 15.59
N ASP A 117 29.05 -17.57 16.23
CA ASP A 117 29.07 -18.85 16.95
C ASP A 117 28.01 -18.94 18.07
N THR A 118 27.70 -17.82 18.74
CA THR A 118 26.60 -17.72 19.73
C THR A 118 25.21 -17.56 19.11
N ALA A 119 25.09 -16.96 17.93
CA ALA A 119 23.82 -16.78 17.22
C ALA A 119 23.42 -18.00 16.38
N LYS A 120 24.34 -18.93 16.14
CA LYS A 120 24.11 -20.15 15.35
C LYS A 120 22.96 -21.00 15.89
N THR A 121 22.90 -21.22 17.21
CA THR A 121 21.81 -21.94 17.88
C THR A 121 20.47 -21.20 17.74
N LEU A 122 20.48 -19.88 17.84
CA LEU A 122 19.28 -19.04 17.68
C LEU A 122 18.75 -19.07 16.24
N VAL A 123 19.64 -18.96 15.26
CA VAL A 123 19.30 -19.01 13.82
C VAL A 123 18.79 -20.40 13.43
N ALA A 124 19.37 -21.47 13.97
CA ALA A 124 18.98 -22.85 13.68
C ALA A 124 17.72 -23.32 14.40
N SER A 125 17.29 -22.62 15.46
CA SER A 125 16.14 -23.02 16.31
C SER A 125 14.78 -23.04 15.60
N GLN A 126 14.68 -22.49 14.38
CA GLN A 126 13.41 -22.35 13.67
C GLN A 126 13.54 -22.53 12.16
N THR A 127 12.79 -23.48 11.59
CA THR A 127 13.04 -24.06 10.25
C THR A 127 12.07 -23.61 9.13
N GLY A 128 10.86 -23.16 9.44
CA GLY A 128 9.91 -22.54 8.49
C GLY A 128 10.35 -21.19 7.87
N ASN A 129 9.79 -20.81 6.72
CA ASN A 129 10.21 -19.62 5.95
C ASN A 129 9.14 -18.50 5.97
N GLY A 130 9.56 -17.26 6.27
CA GLY A 130 8.78 -16.03 6.08
C GLY A 130 7.59 -15.82 7.04
N ILE A 131 6.57 -16.69 6.96
CA ILE A 131 5.39 -16.69 7.82
C ILE A 131 5.37 -18.02 8.57
N VAL A 132 5.25 -17.96 9.89
CA VAL A 132 5.27 -19.15 10.74
C VAL A 132 4.03 -19.20 11.62
N LYS A 133 3.65 -20.41 12.03
CA LYS A 133 2.57 -20.63 12.99
C LYS A 133 3.15 -20.73 14.39
N LEU A 134 2.47 -20.11 15.36
CA LEU A 134 2.77 -20.25 16.79
C LEU A 134 2.22 -21.60 17.31
N GLU A 135 2.95 -22.31 18.18
CA GLU A 135 2.62 -23.66 18.72
C GLU A 135 1.31 -23.76 19.54
N GLU A 136 0.88 -24.99 19.88
CA GLU A 136 -0.40 -25.34 20.52
C GLU A 136 -0.44 -25.06 22.05
N GLY A 137 -1.58 -24.53 22.53
CA GLY A 137 -1.71 -23.72 23.77
C GLY A 137 -2.23 -22.30 23.47
N ALA A 138 -2.20 -21.96 22.19
CA ALA A 138 -3.10 -21.04 21.54
C ALA A 138 -3.64 -21.79 20.29
N THR A 139 -4.85 -21.52 19.75
CA THR A 139 -5.41 -22.44 18.72
C THR A 139 -6.32 -21.80 17.66
N LEU A 140 -6.35 -22.41 16.44
CA LEU A 140 -6.80 -21.87 15.13
C LEU A 140 -7.22 -22.86 14.01
N THR A 141 -7.95 -22.37 12.97
CA THR A 141 -8.08 -22.86 11.54
C THR A 141 -8.73 -21.78 10.61
N SER A 142 -8.99 -21.93 9.28
CA SER A 142 -8.11 -21.75 8.07
C SER A 142 -8.84 -21.24 6.77
N ALA A 143 -8.11 -20.62 5.80
CA ALA A 143 -8.28 -20.50 4.30
C ALA A 143 -9.41 -19.57 3.73
N LYS A 144 -9.43 -18.98 2.51
CA LYS A 144 -8.59 -18.81 1.26
C LYS A 144 -9.10 -17.53 0.53
N GLY A 145 -8.26 -16.85 -0.28
CA GLY A 145 -8.51 -15.46 -0.76
C GLY A 145 -9.13 -15.25 -2.16
N GLY A 146 -9.79 -14.09 -2.32
CA GLY A 146 -10.34 -13.53 -3.57
C GLY A 146 -9.45 -12.47 -4.24
N GLY A 147 -9.61 -12.32 -5.57
CA GLY A 147 -8.74 -11.52 -6.45
C GLY A 147 -8.93 -10.00 -6.34
N GLN A 148 -7.81 -9.26 -6.38
CA GLN A 148 -7.76 -7.80 -6.43
C GLN A 148 -7.03 -7.35 -7.71
N ARG A 149 -7.48 -6.24 -8.31
CA ARG A 149 -6.96 -5.72 -9.60
C ARG A 149 -6.11 -4.47 -9.38
N TRP A 150 -4.90 -4.46 -9.94
CA TRP A 150 -3.91 -3.39 -9.78
C TRP A 150 -3.87 -2.47 -11.00
N HIS A 151 -3.82 -1.16 -10.76
CA HIS A 151 -3.60 -0.16 -11.80
C HIS A 151 -2.49 0.81 -11.36
N HIS A 152 -1.51 1.02 -12.24
CA HIS A 152 -0.52 2.08 -12.15
C HIS A 152 -0.93 3.23 -13.08
N ILE A 153 -0.86 4.46 -12.58
CA ILE A 153 -1.13 5.66 -13.37
C ILE A 153 0.15 6.48 -13.34
N GLU A 154 0.71 6.75 -14.51
CA GLU A 154 1.92 7.55 -14.64
C GLU A 154 1.63 9.04 -14.40
N LEU A 155 2.67 9.79 -14.00
CA LEU A 155 2.56 11.22 -13.80
C LEU A 155 2.07 11.88 -15.10
N PHE A 156 1.15 12.85 -14.97
CA PHE A 156 0.46 13.56 -16.08
C PHE A 156 -0.57 12.75 -16.89
N PHE A 157 -0.84 11.49 -16.56
CA PHE A 157 -1.91 10.75 -17.23
C PHE A 157 -3.28 11.14 -16.70
N VAL A 158 -4.24 11.25 -17.61
CA VAL A 158 -5.64 11.53 -17.28
C VAL A 158 -6.33 10.23 -16.85
N VAL A 159 -7.04 10.27 -15.72
CA VAL A 159 -7.83 9.13 -15.23
C VAL A 159 -9.27 9.56 -14.97
N SER A 160 -10.21 8.70 -15.36
CA SER A 160 -11.60 8.73 -14.90
C SER A 160 -11.89 7.43 -14.17
N LYS A 161 -12.63 7.52 -13.06
CA LYS A 161 -13.06 6.36 -12.28
C LYS A 161 -14.57 6.40 -12.17
N ILE A 162 -15.22 5.36 -12.64
CA ILE A 162 -16.68 5.24 -12.67
C ILE A 162 -17.01 3.96 -11.88
N ALA A 163 -17.77 4.13 -10.81
CA ALA A 163 -18.29 3.00 -10.04
C ALA A 163 -19.37 2.28 -10.85
N ASP A 164 -19.46 0.96 -10.68
CA ASP A 164 -20.59 0.19 -11.20
C ASP A 164 -21.78 0.23 -10.22
N ASN A 165 -22.79 -0.61 -10.45
CA ASN A 165 -23.99 -0.67 -9.62
C ASN A 165 -23.71 -1.14 -8.19
N ASP A 166 -22.63 -1.90 -7.96
CA ASP A 166 -22.22 -2.40 -6.65
C ASP A 166 -21.28 -1.41 -5.94
N GLY A 167 -20.93 -0.30 -6.60
CA GLY A 167 -20.04 0.73 -6.08
C GLY A 167 -18.58 0.50 -6.48
N MET A 168 -17.66 1.20 -5.81
CA MET A 168 -16.23 1.03 -6.06
C MET A 168 -15.45 1.45 -4.83
N GLU A 169 -14.65 0.54 -4.30
CA GLU A 169 -13.67 0.81 -3.25
C GLU A 169 -12.27 0.74 -3.85
N TRP A 170 -11.43 1.74 -3.57
CA TRP A 170 -10.02 1.71 -3.95
C TRP A 170 -9.13 2.38 -2.92
N PHE A 171 -7.88 1.95 -2.90
CA PHE A 171 -6.79 2.61 -2.20
C PHE A 171 -5.70 2.98 -3.21
N SER A 172 -5.15 4.18 -3.09
CA SER A 172 -4.07 4.66 -3.97
C SER A 172 -2.95 5.29 -3.16
N ILE A 173 -1.72 5.05 -3.58
CA ILE A 173 -0.54 5.76 -3.09
C ILE A 173 -0.06 6.69 -4.18
N VAL A 174 0.22 7.93 -3.80
CA VAL A 174 0.95 8.88 -4.63
C VAL A 174 2.36 8.99 -4.11
N THR A 175 3.33 8.87 -5.01
CA THR A 175 4.75 8.78 -4.69
C THR A 175 5.41 10.13 -4.47
N THR A 176 4.73 11.22 -4.84
CA THR A 176 5.21 12.59 -4.68
C THR A 176 4.79 13.16 -3.32
N PRO A 177 5.71 13.75 -2.53
CA PRO A 177 5.34 14.50 -1.34
C PRO A 177 4.52 15.73 -1.73
N ASN A 178 3.39 15.98 -1.05
CA ASN A 178 2.44 17.07 -1.35
C ASN A 178 1.94 17.06 -2.81
N PRO A 179 1.22 16.01 -3.24
CA PRO A 179 0.78 15.90 -4.62
C PRO A 179 -0.26 16.98 -4.99
N ILE A 180 -0.11 17.55 -6.17
CA ILE A 180 -1.08 18.48 -6.76
C ILE A 180 -1.90 17.72 -7.80
N PHE A 181 -3.22 17.80 -7.69
CA PHE A 181 -4.14 17.21 -8.65
C PHE A 181 -4.83 18.30 -9.46
N SER A 182 -4.81 18.16 -10.78
CA SER A 182 -5.58 19.00 -11.70
C SER A 182 -6.88 18.29 -12.07
N HIS A 183 -8.01 18.86 -11.68
CA HIS A 183 -9.32 18.29 -12.02
C HIS A 183 -9.80 18.80 -13.38
N LEU A 184 -10.35 17.89 -14.21
CA LEU A 184 -10.92 18.22 -15.52
C LEU A 184 -12.46 18.34 -15.50
N ALA A 185 -13.08 18.20 -14.33
CA ALA A 185 -14.51 18.35 -14.13
C ALA A 185 -14.79 18.87 -12.72
N GLY A 186 -16.00 19.39 -12.48
CA GLY A 186 -16.41 19.93 -11.18
C GLY A 186 -16.05 21.40 -10.98
N LYS A 187 -16.32 21.94 -9.80
CA LYS A 187 -16.12 23.36 -9.46
C LYS A 187 -14.66 23.79 -9.33
N THR A 188 -13.77 22.84 -9.04
CA THR A 188 -12.32 23.06 -8.98
C THR A 188 -11.62 22.67 -10.28
N SER A 189 -12.36 22.58 -11.39
CA SER A 189 -11.76 22.18 -12.67
C SER A 189 -10.87 23.29 -13.24
N VAL A 190 -9.82 22.89 -13.95
CA VAL A 190 -8.94 23.83 -14.67
C VAL A 190 -9.73 24.68 -15.68
N TRP A 191 -10.81 24.13 -16.23
CA TRP A 191 -11.69 24.84 -17.16
C TRP A 191 -12.35 26.07 -16.53
N LYS A 192 -12.66 26.03 -15.23
CA LYS A 192 -13.27 27.17 -14.52
C LYS A 192 -12.27 28.25 -14.12
N ALA A 193 -10.98 27.93 -14.17
CA ALA A 193 -9.92 28.89 -13.92
C ALA A 193 -9.51 29.66 -15.19
N LEU A 194 -9.81 29.12 -16.38
CA LEU A 194 -9.56 29.78 -17.66
C LEU A 194 -10.65 30.81 -17.96
N SER A 195 -10.28 31.92 -18.61
CA SER A 195 -11.26 32.92 -19.02
C SER A 195 -12.14 32.39 -20.17
N PRO A 196 -13.38 32.89 -20.31
CA PRO A 196 -14.25 32.54 -21.43
C PRO A 196 -13.59 32.72 -22.79
N GLU A 197 -12.83 33.81 -22.97
CA GLU A 197 -12.15 34.13 -24.24
C GLU A 197 -11.06 33.10 -24.57
N VAL A 198 -10.30 32.66 -23.55
CA VAL A 198 -9.29 31.61 -23.72
C VAL A 198 -9.95 30.30 -24.13
N LEU A 199 -11.06 29.91 -23.50
CA LEU A 199 -11.80 28.69 -23.86
C LEU A 199 -12.40 28.79 -25.28
N GLN A 200 -13.02 29.91 -25.61
CA GLN A 200 -13.63 30.15 -26.93
C GLN A 200 -12.57 30.09 -28.04
N ALA A 201 -11.43 30.75 -27.86
CA ALA A 201 -10.33 30.71 -28.82
C ALA A 201 -9.69 29.33 -28.91
N SER A 202 -9.44 28.66 -27.77
CA SER A 202 -8.76 27.35 -27.74
C SER A 202 -9.58 26.24 -28.38
N PHE A 203 -10.91 26.25 -28.18
CA PHE A 203 -11.81 25.25 -28.72
C PHE A 203 -12.51 25.69 -30.02
N ASN A 204 -12.28 26.93 -30.46
CA ASN A 204 -12.97 27.57 -31.60
C ASN A 204 -14.50 27.45 -31.49
N VAL A 205 -15.06 27.85 -30.35
CA VAL A 205 -16.49 27.76 -30.04
C VAL A 205 -17.12 29.12 -29.79
N ARG A 206 -18.43 29.22 -30.01
CA ARG A 206 -19.21 30.42 -29.70
C ARG A 206 -19.43 30.58 -28.19
N PRO A 207 -19.67 31.80 -27.68
CA PRO A 207 -19.90 32.07 -26.26
C PRO A 207 -21.02 31.23 -25.64
N GLU A 208 -22.07 30.91 -26.38
CA GLU A 208 -23.20 30.13 -25.87
C GLU A 208 -22.77 28.71 -25.48
N LEU A 209 -21.92 28.07 -26.29
CA LEU A 209 -21.44 26.71 -26.05
C LEU A 209 -20.41 26.67 -24.92
N GLU A 210 -19.52 27.68 -24.85
CA GLU A 210 -18.60 27.84 -23.72
C GLU A 210 -19.38 27.98 -22.41
N LYS A 211 -20.37 28.89 -22.37
CA LYS A 211 -21.22 29.09 -21.18
C LYS A 211 -21.99 27.84 -20.79
N GLN A 212 -22.48 27.06 -21.76
CA GLN A 212 -23.13 25.78 -21.49
C GLN A 212 -22.15 24.75 -20.89
N PHE A 213 -20.90 24.76 -21.33
CA PHE A 213 -19.85 23.88 -20.80
C PHE A 213 -19.46 24.26 -19.37
N THR A 214 -19.19 25.54 -19.10
CA THR A 214 -18.71 26.02 -17.80
C THR A 214 -19.80 26.09 -16.72
N SER A 215 -21.08 26.19 -17.12
CA SER A 215 -22.24 26.16 -16.20
C SER A 215 -22.56 24.79 -15.60
N LYS A 216 -21.91 23.71 -16.03
CA LYS A 216 -22.14 22.35 -15.49
C LYS A 216 -21.31 22.07 -14.23
N ARG A 217 -21.85 21.19 -13.38
CA ARG A 217 -21.16 20.62 -12.20
C ARG A 217 -20.54 21.69 -11.30
N LEU A 218 -21.34 22.69 -10.94
CA LEU A 218 -20.92 23.83 -10.11
C LEU A 218 -20.89 23.50 -8.60
N SER A 219 -21.68 22.53 -8.15
CA SER A 219 -21.75 22.10 -6.75
C SER A 219 -20.59 21.17 -6.37
N ASP A 220 -20.28 20.24 -7.26
CA ASP A 220 -19.42 19.09 -7.00
C ASP A 220 -17.97 19.38 -7.39
N ALA A 221 -17.01 19.00 -6.55
CA ALA A 221 -15.59 19.18 -6.84
C ALA A 221 -14.97 17.97 -7.55
N ILE A 222 -15.14 16.77 -6.99
CA ILE A 222 -14.40 15.57 -7.40
C ILE A 222 -15.31 14.37 -7.64
N PHE A 223 -16.29 14.14 -6.75
CA PHE A 223 -17.25 13.05 -6.87
C PHE A 223 -18.55 13.55 -7.49
N PHE A 224 -19.04 12.84 -8.50
CA PHE A 224 -20.24 13.20 -9.23
C PHE A 224 -21.27 12.08 -9.07
N ALA A 225 -22.47 12.43 -8.65
CA ALA A 225 -23.57 11.48 -8.62
C ALA A 225 -23.87 10.96 -10.05
N PRO A 226 -24.33 9.71 -10.19
CA PRO A 226 -24.77 9.20 -11.48
C PRO A 226 -25.91 10.09 -12.03
N PRO A 227 -26.03 10.19 -13.38
CA PRO A 227 -27.16 10.89 -13.99
C PRO A 227 -28.49 10.30 -13.48
N LYS A 228 -29.46 11.16 -13.21
CA LYS A 228 -30.85 10.74 -12.97
C LYS A 228 -31.51 10.33 -14.28
#